data_AF-B0FZ29-F1
#
_entry.id   AF-B0FZ29-F1
#
_cell.length_a   1.000
_cell.length_b   1.000
_cell.length_c   1.000
_cell.angle_alpha   90.00
_cell.angle_beta   90.00
_cell.angle_gamma   90.00
#
_symmetry.space_group_name_H-M   'P 1'
#
loop_
_entity.id
_entity.type
_entity.pdbx_description
1 polymer ?
#
loop_
_entity_poly.entity_id
_entity_poly.type
_entity_poly.pdbx_seq_one_letter_code
_entity_poly.pdbx_strand_id
1 'polypeptide(L)'
;IGHVSNVKDFMEGVKEKKYRLMGFGHRVYKNMDPRAAIMKQTCDEVLNELGLQDSPLFKLAMELEQIALNDSYFVERKLYPNVDFYSGIV
;
A
#
# COMPACT_ATOMS: atom_id res chain seq x y z
N ILE A 1 7.40 10.33 1.52
CA ILE A 1 6.18 10.61 2.33
C ILE A 1 6.57 10.95 3.78
N GLY A 2 7.42 10.15 4.42
CA GLY A 2 8.05 10.48 5.70
C GLY A 2 7.17 10.17 6.90
N HIS A 3 6.02 10.84 7.02
CA HIS A 3 5.09 10.67 8.15
C HIS A 3 3.66 10.38 7.68
N VAL A 4 2.88 9.69 8.51
CA VAL A 4 1.48 9.26 8.23
C VAL A 4 0.57 10.44 7.88
N SER A 5 0.79 11.59 8.52
CA SER A 5 0.05 12.83 8.23
C SER A 5 0.12 13.27 6.77
N ASN A 6 1.23 12.98 6.08
CA ASN A 6 1.48 13.43 4.72
C ASN A 6 0.94 12.45 3.66
N VAL A 7 0.37 11.32 4.09
CA VAL A 7 -0.16 10.29 3.18
C VAL A 7 -1.32 10.84 2.36
N LYS A 8 -2.22 11.61 2.98
CA LYS A 8 -3.37 12.20 2.28
C LYS A 8 -2.94 13.16 1.18
N ASP A 9 -2.01 14.07 1.49
CA ASP A 9 -1.46 15.02 0.51
C ASP A 9 -0.73 14.30 -0.63
N PHE A 10 -0.01 13.22 -0.31
CA PHE A 10 0.63 12.38 -1.31
C PHE A 10 -0.39 11.71 -2.23
N MET A 11 -1.46 11.15 -1.68
CA MET A 11 -2.54 10.51 -2.44
C MET A 11 -3.26 11.51 -3.35
N GLU A 12 -3.55 12.73 -2.87
CA GLU A 12 -4.06 13.82 -3.70
C GLU A 12 -3.08 14.16 -4.83
N GLY A 13 -1.79 14.27 -4.54
CA GLY A 13 -0.75 14.49 -5.56
C GLY A 13 -0.67 13.35 -6.60
N VAL A 14 -0.99 12.11 -6.23
CA VAL A 14 -1.12 11.00 -7.18
C VAL A 14 -2.33 11.20 -8.08
N LYS A 15 -3.48 11.62 -7.52
CA LYS A 15 -4.69 11.91 -8.32
C LYS A 15 -4.44 13.01 -9.35
N GLU A 16 -3.73 14.05 -8.92
CA GLU A 16 -3.26 15.18 -9.75
C GLU A 16 -2.13 14.80 -10.72
N LYS A 17 -1.66 13.55 -10.72
CA LYS A 17 -0.55 13.04 -11.55
C LYS A 17 0.80 13.73 -11.30
N LYS A 18 0.98 14.39 -10.16
CA LYS A 18 2.28 14.91 -9.71
C LYS A 18 3.23 13.79 -9.29
N TYR A 19 2.67 12.71 -8.74
CA TYR A 19 3.41 11.55 -8.27
C TYR A 19 2.84 10.25 -8.83
N ARG A 20 3.69 9.21 -8.87
CA ARG A 20 3.27 7.85 -9.21
C ARG A 20 3.15 7.03 -7.92
N LEU A 21 2.01 6.36 -7.76
CA LEU A 21 1.81 5.43 -6.65
C LEU A 21 2.56 4.12 -6.96
N MET A 22 3.60 3.85 -6.19
CA MET A 22 4.46 2.67 -6.34
C MET A 22 3.90 1.49 -5.56
N GLY A 23 3.98 0.27 -6.11
CA GLY A 23 3.43 -0.93 -5.48
C GLY A 23 1.91 -1.12 -5.67
N PHE A 24 1.29 -0.33 -6.54
CA PHE A 24 -0.15 -0.41 -6.81
C PHE A 24 -0.45 -0.62 -8.29
N GLY A 25 -1.49 -1.40 -8.53
CA GLY A 25 -1.88 -1.86 -9.84
C GLY A 25 -0.98 -2.97 -10.37
N HIS A 26 -1.52 -3.74 -11.32
CA HIS A 26 -0.79 -4.82 -11.95
C HIS A 26 -1.19 -4.92 -13.43
N ARG A 27 -0.22 -5.14 -14.32
CA ARG A 27 -0.49 -5.21 -15.78
C ARG A 27 -1.39 -6.40 -16.14
N VAL A 28 -1.20 -7.52 -15.43
CA VAL A 28 -1.94 -8.78 -15.62
C VAL A 28 -3.17 -8.87 -14.70
N TYR A 29 -2.97 -8.83 -13.38
CA TYR A 29 -4.07 -8.86 -12.41
C TYR A 29 -4.86 -7.55 -12.39
N LYS A 30 -6.11 -7.61 -12.84
CA LYS A 30 -7.05 -6.47 -12.79
C LYS A 30 -7.76 -6.34 -11.43
N ASN A 31 -7.71 -7.40 -10.62
CA ASN A 31 -8.24 -7.43 -9.27
C ASN A 31 -7.07 -7.63 -8.30
N MET A 32 -7.36 -7.93 -7.03
CA MET A 32 -6.34 -8.19 -6.02
C MET A 32 -5.36 -9.30 -6.47
N ASP A 33 -4.05 -9.06 -6.33
CA ASP A 33 -3.00 -10.01 -6.67
C ASP A 33 -2.94 -11.11 -5.61
N PRO A 34 -3.08 -12.41 -5.96
CA PRO A 34 -3.04 -13.49 -4.99
C PRO A 34 -1.70 -13.59 -4.25
N ARG A 35 -0.60 -13.14 -4.86
CA ARG A 35 0.73 -13.11 -4.23
C ARG A 35 0.82 -12.04 -3.15
N ALA A 36 0.13 -10.93 -3.36
CA ALA A 36 0.08 -9.83 -2.42
C ALA A 36 -0.65 -10.24 -1.14
N ALA A 37 -1.69 -11.07 -1.24
CA ALA A 37 -2.38 -11.64 -0.07
C ALA A 37 -1.45 -12.52 0.78
N ILE A 38 -0.63 -13.37 0.16
CA ILE A 38 0.34 -14.21 0.87
C ILE A 38 1.42 -13.34 1.52
N MET A 39 1.97 -12.37 0.79
CA MET A 39 2.99 -11.48 1.34
C MET A 39 2.47 -10.59 2.47
N LYS A 40 1.20 -10.18 2.42
CA LYS A 40 0.57 -9.48 3.54
C LYS A 40 0.60 -10.33 4.81
N GLN A 41 0.20 -11.59 4.70
CA GLN A 41 0.23 -12.51 5.84
C GLN A 41 1.65 -12.71 6.38
N THR A 42 2.64 -12.95 5.51
CA THR A 42 4.04 -13.07 5.93
C THR A 42 4.55 -11.79 6.58
N CYS A 43 4.16 -10.62 6.06
CA CYS A 43 4.54 -9.33 6.64
C CYS A 43 3.95 -9.18 8.05
N ASP A 44 2.66 -9.51 8.23
CA ASP A 44 2.00 -9.45 9.54
C ASP A 44 2.66 -10.42 10.54
N GLU A 45 3.01 -11.64 10.11
CA GLU A 45 3.72 -12.62 10.94
C GLU A 45 5.09 -12.11 11.38
N VAL A 46 5.91 -11.60 10.45
CA VAL A 46 7.25 -11.06 10.74
C VAL A 46 7.18 -9.84 11.67
N LEU A 47 6.22 -8.94 11.44
CA LEU A 47 6.03 -7.77 12.29
C LEU A 47 5.61 -8.13 13.71
N ASN A 48 4.77 -9.16 13.86
CA ASN A 48 4.37 -9.70 15.15
C ASN A 48 5.56 -10.30 15.90
N GLU A 49 6.38 -11.11 15.22
CA GLU A 49 7.57 -11.73 15.83
C GLU A 49 8.63 -10.71 16.24
N LEU A 50 8.86 -9.69 15.43
CA LEU A 50 9.85 -8.64 15.70
C LEU A 50 9.34 -7.55 16.65
N GLY A 51 8.05 -7.55 16.99
CA GLY A 51 7.42 -6.49 17.79
C GLY A 51 7.44 -5.12 17.11
N LEU A 52 7.55 -5.08 15.78
CA LEU A 52 7.70 -3.86 14.98
C LEU A 52 6.36 -3.27 14.51
N GLN A 53 5.25 -3.65 15.13
CA GLN A 53 3.92 -3.12 14.82
C GLN A 53 3.85 -1.59 14.89
N ASP A 54 4.66 -0.98 15.76
CA ASP A 54 4.74 0.47 15.90
C ASP A 54 5.68 1.17 14.91
N SER A 55 6.28 0.40 13.99
CA SER A 55 7.18 0.94 12.97
C SER A 55 6.48 2.06 12.18
N PRO A 56 7.08 3.26 12.11
CA PRO A 56 6.52 4.39 11.35
C PRO A 56 6.26 4.03 9.89
N LEU A 57 7.10 3.17 9.30
CA LEU A 57 6.95 2.71 7.91
C LEU A 57 5.73 1.80 7.74
N PHE A 58 5.45 0.94 8.72
CA PHE A 58 4.28 0.07 8.67
C PHE A 58 2.98 0.86 8.82
N LYS A 59 2.91 1.78 9.78
CA LYS A 59 1.75 2.68 9.94
C LYS A 59 1.49 3.51 8.69
N LEU A 60 2.57 3.98 8.04
CA LEU A 60 2.49 4.69 6.77
C LEU A 60 1.91 3.79 5.65
N ALA A 61 2.39 2.56 5.55
CA ALA A 61 1.93 1.61 4.55
C ALA A 61 0.46 1.19 4.76
N MET A 62 0.05 0.95 6.01
CA MET A 62 -1.34 0.65 6.33
C MET A 62 -2.28 1.79 5.94
N GLU A 63 -1.92 3.04 6.24
CA GLU A 63 -2.73 4.21 5.86
C GLU A 63 -2.81 4.35 4.33
N LEU A 64 -1.71 4.12 3.61
CA LEU A 64 -1.69 4.12 2.15
C LEU A 64 -2.61 3.04 1.56
N GLU A 65 -2.52 1.81 2.08
CA GLU A 65 -3.37 0.69 1.68
C GLU A 65 -4.85 1.04 1.92
N GLN A 66 -5.19 1.53 3.11
CA GLN A 66 -6.56 1.90 3.47
C GLN A 66 -7.13 2.97 2.54
N ILE A 67 -6.38 4.02 2.25
CA ILE A 67 -6.87 5.08 1.35
C ILE A 67 -7.02 4.53 -0.06
N ALA A 68 -6.06 3.77 -0.58
CA ALA A 68 -6.15 3.21 -1.93
C ALA A 68 -7.32 2.22 -2.11
N LEU A 69 -7.68 1.47 -1.07
CA LEU A 69 -8.80 0.52 -1.10
C LEU A 69 -10.18 1.19 -0.95
N ASN A 70 -10.25 2.30 -0.22
CA ASN A 70 -11.53 2.98 0.08
C ASN A 70 -11.84 4.14 -0.89
N ASP A 71 -10.83 4.74 -1.52
CA ASP A 71 -11.01 5.90 -2.38
C ASP A 71 -11.40 5.49 -3.81
N SER A 72 -12.53 6.06 -4.28
CA SER A 72 -13.14 5.74 -5.56
C SER A 72 -12.19 5.93 -6.75
N TYR A 73 -11.29 6.92 -6.70
CA TYR A 73 -10.34 7.18 -7.78
C TYR A 73 -9.45 5.96 -8.04
N PHE A 74 -8.99 5.30 -6.98
CA PHE A 74 -8.07 4.17 -7.03
C PHE A 74 -8.80 2.87 -7.33
N VAL A 75 -9.98 2.69 -6.74
CA VAL A 75 -10.85 1.53 -7.00
C VAL A 75 -11.29 1.48 -8.46
N GLU A 76 -11.78 2.60 -9.02
CA GLU A 76 -12.19 2.68 -10.43
C GLU A 76 -11.02 2.39 -11.39
N ARG A 77 -9.81 2.79 -11.00
CA ARG A 77 -8.57 2.55 -11.76
C ARG A 77 -7.93 1.19 -11.46
N LYS A 78 -8.53 0.38 -10.58
CA LYS A 78 -8.04 -0.95 -10.19
C LYS A 78 -6.61 -0.91 -9.64
N LEU A 79 -6.30 0.16 -8.91
CA LEU A 79 -5.01 0.36 -8.26
C LEU A 79 -5.00 -0.37 -6.92
N TYR A 80 -4.96 -1.70 -6.98
CA TYR A 80 -4.84 -2.54 -5.79
C TYR A 80 -3.38 -2.72 -5.39
N PRO A 81 -3.09 -2.93 -4.09
CA PRO A 81 -1.75 -3.31 -3.63
C PRO A 81 -1.26 -4.56 -4.38
N ASN A 82 -0.01 -4.56 -4.79
CA ASN A 82 0.63 -5.68 -5.44
C ASN A 82 1.73 -6.29 -4.55
N VAL A 83 2.40 -7.33 -5.05
CA VAL A 83 3.46 -8.01 -4.29
C VAL A 83 4.63 -7.08 -3.94
N ASP A 84 4.98 -6.13 -4.82
CA ASP A 84 6.10 -5.21 -4.64
C ASP A 84 5.86 -4.25 -3.46
N PHE A 85 4.59 -3.94 -3.18
CA PHE A 85 4.21 -3.12 -2.02
C PHE A 85 4.57 -3.81 -0.71
N TYR A 86 4.14 -5.05 -0.52
CA TYR A 86 4.41 -5.78 0.72
C TYR A 86 5.87 -6.24 0.82
N SER A 87 6.51 -6.60 -0.29
CA SER A 87 7.94 -6.95 -0.27
C SER A 87 8.87 -5.77 0.01
N GLY A 88 8.40 -4.53 -0.16
CA GLY A 88 9.17 -3.34 0.19
C GLY A 88 9.04 -2.95 1.68
N ILE A 89 8.15 -3.61 2.42
CA ILE A 89 7.90 -3.37 3.85
C ILE A 89 8.67 -4.38 4.71
N VAL A 90 8.73 -5.64 4.25
CA VAL A 90 9.54 -6.73 4.83
C VAL A 90 11.02 -6.47 4.58
#